data_AF-A0A7C7QE46-F1
#
_entry.id   AF-A0A7C7QE46-F1
#
_cell.length_a   1.000
_cell.length_b   1.000
_cell.length_c   1.000
_cell.angle_alpha   90.00
_cell.angle_beta   90.00
_cell.angle_gamma   90.00
#
_symmetry.space_group_name_H-M   'P 1'
#
loop_
_entity.id
_entity.type
_entity.pdbx_description
1 polymer ?
#
loop_
_entity_poly.entity_id
_entity_poly.type
_entity_poly.pdbx_seq_one_letter_code
_entity_poly.pdbx_strand_id
1 'polypeptide(L)'
;MGQRIEGIPVFAERTDEVPAVLYNLWRRARMRLGTPIQVRLPGMKEMELILEHDAWVVVDHNRGEVPVLAWVDFRPARERRLHEPVPCTLNYYHSMASGLRARVLEHMQDALEKRLRAGRR
;
A
#
# COMPACT_ATOMS: atom_id res chain seq x y z
N MET A 1 1.43 13.73 -2.07
CA MET A 1 0.66 13.00 -1.05
C MET A 1 -0.47 12.29 -1.77
N GLY A 2 -0.83 11.09 -1.34
CA GLY A 2 -1.87 10.29 -1.96
C GLY A 2 -3.24 10.98 -2.00
N GLN A 3 -3.97 10.89 -3.11
CA GLN A 3 -5.27 11.58 -3.28
C GLN A 3 -6.32 11.04 -2.31
N ARG A 4 -6.23 9.75 -1.95
CA ARG A 4 -7.18 9.08 -1.04
C ARG A 4 -7.06 9.47 0.43
N ILE A 5 -6.02 10.21 0.80
CA ILE A 5 -5.75 10.62 2.19
C ILE A 5 -5.61 12.14 2.33
N GLU A 6 -5.80 12.88 1.24
CA GLU A 6 -5.68 14.33 1.25
C GLU A 6 -6.78 14.98 2.10
N GLY A 7 -6.38 15.80 3.08
CA GLY A 7 -7.31 16.48 4.00
C GLY A 7 -7.96 15.59 5.05
N ILE A 8 -7.62 14.29 5.11
CA ILE A 8 -8.20 13.36 6.09
C ILE A 8 -7.32 13.32 7.34
N PRO A 9 -7.87 13.58 8.55
CA PRO A 9 -7.08 13.58 9.78
C PRO A 9 -6.62 12.17 10.14
N VAL A 10 -5.33 12.05 10.47
CA VAL A 10 -4.75 10.79 10.93
C VAL A 10 -5.13 10.55 12.39
N PHE A 11 -5.68 9.37 12.70
CA PHE A 11 -6.00 8.98 14.07
C PHE A 11 -4.74 8.60 14.86
N ALA A 12 -3.83 7.84 14.26
CA ALA A 12 -2.53 7.51 14.85
C ALA A 12 -1.46 7.28 13.79
N GLU A 13 -0.24 7.73 14.07
CA GLU A 13 0.94 7.52 13.22
C GLU A 13 1.93 6.59 13.90
N ARG A 14 2.57 5.70 13.13
CA ARG A 14 3.63 4.82 13.61
C ARG A 14 4.77 4.77 12.60
N THR A 15 6.01 4.74 13.09
CA THR A 15 7.15 4.34 12.27
C THR A 15 6.98 2.90 11.84
N ASP A 16 7.17 2.63 10.55
CA ASP A 16 7.08 1.29 9.98
C ASP A 16 8.15 1.09 8.91
N GLU A 17 8.40 -0.16 8.54
CA GLU A 17 9.27 -0.52 7.42
C GLU A 17 8.60 -1.59 6.56
N VAL A 18 8.63 -1.38 5.24
CA VAL A 18 8.12 -2.38 4.30
C VAL A 18 9.25 -3.25 3.76
N PRO A 19 9.02 -4.56 3.58
CA PRO A 19 9.98 -5.43 2.92
C PRO A 19 10.41 -4.90 1.56
N ALA A 20 11.72 -4.99 1.30
CA ALA A 20 12.36 -4.56 0.07
C ALA A 20 11.68 -5.12 -1.20
N VAL A 21 11.30 -6.39 -1.14
CA VAL A 21 10.65 -7.13 -2.22
C VAL A 21 9.32 -6.48 -2.60
N LEU A 22 8.50 -6.13 -1.60
CA LEU A 22 7.19 -5.50 -1.81
C LEU A 22 7.33 -4.10 -2.38
N TYR A 23 8.23 -3.29 -1.82
CA TYR A 23 8.48 -1.94 -2.32
C TYR A 23 8.96 -1.95 -3.78
N ASN A 24 9.93 -2.82 -4.09
CA ASN A 24 10.44 -2.97 -5.45
C ASN A 24 9.37 -3.56 -6.40
N LEU A 25 8.51 -4.45 -5.92
CA LEU A 25 7.39 -5.00 -6.69
C LEU A 25 6.39 -3.91 -7.07
N TRP A 26 5.98 -3.08 -6.12
CA TRP A 26 5.12 -1.92 -6.38
C TRP A 26 5.77 -0.93 -7.35
N ARG A 27 7.04 -0.56 -7.13
CA ARG A 27 7.73 0.38 -8.02
C ARG A 27 7.75 -0.13 -9.47
N ARG A 28 8.01 -1.42 -9.67
CA ARG A 28 7.93 -2.07 -11.00
C ARG A 28 6.51 -2.09 -11.55
N ALA A 29 5.52 -2.40 -10.71
CA ALA A 29 4.12 -2.42 -11.08
C ALA A 29 3.65 -1.05 -11.57
N ARG A 30 3.94 0.02 -10.83
CA ARG A 30 3.64 1.41 -11.21
C ARG A 30 4.22 1.76 -12.58
N MET A 31 5.47 1.39 -12.85
CA MET A 31 6.12 1.70 -14.13
C MET A 31 5.50 0.95 -15.32
N ARG A 32 4.93 -0.23 -15.11
CA ARG A 32 4.40 -1.08 -16.19
C ARG A 32 2.88 -1.02 -16.36
N LEU A 33 2.16 -0.83 -15.27
CA LEU A 33 0.70 -0.89 -15.21
C LEU A 33 0.06 0.51 -15.02
N GLY A 34 0.87 1.53 -14.76
CA GLY A 34 0.39 2.87 -14.40
C GLY A 34 -0.04 2.97 -12.94
N THR A 35 -0.65 4.11 -12.60
CA THR A 35 -1.24 4.40 -11.29
C THR A 35 -2.57 5.14 -11.46
N PRO A 36 -3.54 4.97 -10.54
CA PRO A 36 -3.48 4.10 -9.36
C PRO A 36 -3.65 2.61 -9.74
N ILE A 37 -3.09 1.72 -8.90
CA ILE A 37 -3.33 0.27 -9.04
C ILE A 37 -4.25 -0.19 -7.91
N GLN A 38 -5.46 -0.59 -8.27
CA GLN A 38 -6.47 -1.13 -7.35
C GLN A 38 -6.25 -2.62 -7.08
N VAL A 39 -6.10 -3.03 -5.84
CA VAL A 39 -5.86 -4.41 -5.41
C VAL A 39 -6.98 -4.86 -4.48
N ARG A 40 -7.79 -5.80 -4.97
CA ARG A 40 -8.81 -6.47 -4.15
C ARG A 40 -8.16 -7.22 -2.98
N LEU A 41 -8.82 -7.21 -1.82
CA LEU A 41 -8.37 -7.86 -0.59
C LEU A 41 -9.33 -9.03 -0.22
N PRO A 42 -9.12 -10.25 -0.76
CA PRO A 42 -9.99 -11.40 -0.48
C PRO A 42 -10.14 -11.68 1.01
N GLY A 43 -11.36 -11.91 1.48
CA GLY A 43 -11.62 -12.16 2.90
C GLY A 43 -11.53 -10.90 3.78
N MET A 44 -11.48 -9.71 3.17
CA MET A 44 -11.59 -8.41 3.83
C MET A 44 -12.75 -7.66 3.12
N LYS A 45 -13.99 -7.93 3.56
CA LYS A 45 -15.21 -7.47 2.86
C LYS A 45 -15.16 -5.95 2.63
N GLU A 46 -15.49 -5.55 1.41
CA GLU A 46 -15.54 -4.15 0.95
C GLU A 46 -14.26 -3.34 1.15
N MET A 47 -13.12 -3.97 1.42
CA MET A 47 -11.83 -3.29 1.49
C MET A 47 -11.05 -3.46 0.20
N GLU A 48 -10.39 -2.38 -0.20
CA GLU A 48 -9.48 -2.37 -1.34
C GLU A 48 -8.18 -1.66 -0.98
N LEU A 49 -7.06 -2.17 -1.50
CA LEU A 49 -5.79 -1.48 -1.45
C LEU A 49 -5.57 -0.70 -2.74
N ILE A 50 -5.46 0.62 -2.63
CA ILE A 50 -5.18 1.54 -3.73
C ILE A 50 -3.69 1.92 -3.64
N LEU A 51 -2.93 1.52 -4.65
CA LEU A 51 -1.51 1.85 -4.76
C LEU A 51 -1.35 3.10 -5.64
N GLU A 52 -1.07 4.23 -5.02
CA GLU A 52 -0.90 5.52 -5.68
C GLU A 52 0.59 5.77 -6.01
N HIS A 53 0.94 7.02 -6.37
CA HIS A 53 2.32 7.36 -6.69
C HIS A 53 3.23 7.27 -5.45
N ASP A 54 2.82 7.79 -4.31
CA ASP A 54 3.64 7.94 -3.11
C ASP A 54 3.01 7.33 -1.85
N ALA A 55 1.83 6.73 -1.98
CA ALA A 55 1.09 6.12 -0.88
C ALA A 55 0.49 4.76 -1.27
N TRP A 56 0.37 3.87 -0.29
CA TRP A 56 -0.45 2.66 -0.37
C TRP A 56 -1.60 2.80 0.62
N VAL A 57 -2.83 2.90 0.13
CA VAL A 57 -3.99 3.26 0.95
C VAL A 57 -5.01 2.14 0.94
N VAL A 58 -5.38 1.62 2.11
CA VAL A 58 -6.55 0.74 2.23
C VAL A 58 -7.77 1.60 2.45
N VAL A 59 -8.78 1.42 1.62
CA VAL A 59 -10.09 2.06 1.76
C VAL A 59 -11.15 1.03 2.13
N ASP A 60 -12.15 1.45 2.91
CA ASP A 60 -13.37 0.69 3.17
C ASP A 60 -14.53 1.32 2.39
N HIS A 61 -15.07 0.56 1.44
CA HIS A 61 -16.17 0.99 0.57
C HIS A 61 -17.52 1.05 1.30
N ASN A 62 -17.70 0.34 2.43
CA ASN A 62 -18.95 0.42 3.20
C ASN A 62 -19.21 1.82 3.79
N ARG A 63 -18.15 2.62 3.95
CA ARG A 63 -18.21 3.92 4.62
C ARG A 63 -17.94 5.09 3.68
N GLY A 64 -18.11 4.91 2.37
CA GLY A 64 -17.88 5.97 1.38
C GLY A 64 -16.40 6.19 1.05
N GLU A 65 -15.66 5.11 0.82
CA GLU A 65 -14.22 5.11 0.47
C GLU A 65 -13.30 5.70 1.56
N VAL A 66 -13.68 5.54 2.83
CA VAL A 66 -12.90 6.08 3.95
C VAL A 66 -11.57 5.32 4.08
N PRO A 67 -10.42 6.01 4.19
CA PRO A 67 -9.16 5.33 4.43
C PRO A 67 -9.18 4.65 5.80
N VAL A 68 -8.58 3.46 5.86
CA VAL A 68 -8.50 2.65 7.07
C VAL A 68 -7.08 2.67 7.62
N LEU A 69 -6.12 2.45 6.73
CA LEU A 69 -4.68 2.54 6.99
C LEU A 69 -3.95 2.93 5.70
N ALA A 70 -2.82 3.61 5.84
CA ALA A 70 -1.97 3.96 4.70
C ALA A 70 -0.49 3.88 5.03
N TRP A 71 0.30 3.34 4.11
CA TRP A 71 1.75 3.52 4.10
C TRP A 71 2.11 4.74 3.27
N VAL A 72 2.82 5.67 3.88
CA VAL A 72 3.21 6.96 3.29
C VAL A 72 4.68 7.26 3.63
N ASP A 73 5.21 8.36 3.12
CA ASP A 73 6.56 8.84 3.43
C ASP A 73 7.65 7.78 3.30
N PHE A 74 7.61 7.01 2.21
CA PHE A 74 8.65 6.04 1.89
C PHE A 74 9.99 6.75 1.74
N ARG A 75 10.98 6.31 2.53
CA ARG A 75 12.32 6.89 2.60
C ARG A 75 13.39 5.88 2.15
N PRO A 76 13.40 5.45 0.87
CA PRO A 76 14.47 4.60 0.37
C PRO A 76 15.79 5.40 0.34
N ALA A 77 16.83 4.91 1.02
CA ALA A 77 18.15 5.54 0.95
C ALA A 77 18.71 5.50 -0.48
N ARG A 78 19.51 6.51 -0.86
CA ARG A 78 20.11 6.59 -2.21
C ARG A 78 21.07 5.43 -2.49
N GLU A 79 21.79 4.99 -1.46
CA GLU A 79 22.77 3.89 -1.53
C GLU A 79 22.17 2.54 -1.05
N ARG A 80 20.84 2.47 -0.92
CA ARG A 80 20.13 1.30 -0.43
C ARG A 80 20.39 0.08 -1.32
N ARG A 81 20.75 -1.05 -0.70
CA ARG A 81 20.82 -2.35 -1.39
C ARG A 81 19.43 -2.88 -1.68
N LEU A 82 19.26 -3.60 -2.78
CA LEU A 82 17.94 -4.05 -3.24
C LEU A 82 17.16 -4.94 -2.25
N HIS A 83 17.83 -5.54 -1.27
CA HIS A 83 17.25 -6.41 -0.24
C HIS A 83 16.92 -5.69 1.07
N GLU A 84 17.38 -4.45 1.26
CA GLU A 84 17.14 -3.70 2.50
C GLU A 84 15.69 -3.22 2.56
N PRO A 85 15.03 -3.32 3.73
CA PRO A 85 13.68 -2.79 3.92
C PRO A 85 13.64 -1.28 3.69
N VAL A 86 12.44 -0.75 3.44
CA VAL A 86 12.23 0.67 3.18
C VAL A 86 11.46 1.29 4.35
N PRO A 87 12.07 2.22 5.11
CA PRO A 87 11.36 2.97 6.14
C PRO A 87 10.22 3.79 5.55
N CYS A 88 9.14 3.88 6.30
CA CYS A 88 7.93 4.62 5.93
C CYS A 88 7.19 5.05 7.20
N THR A 89 6.04 5.71 7.02
CA THR A 89 5.08 5.97 8.09
C THR A 89 3.83 5.14 7.82
N LEU A 90 3.33 4.46 8.84
CA LEU A 90 2.04 3.79 8.80
C LEU A 90 1.01 4.63 9.54
N ASN A 91 0.09 5.21 8.78
CA ASN A 91 -1.01 6.02 9.28
C ASN A 91 -2.24 5.14 9.48
N TYR A 92 -2.88 5.28 10.63
CA TYR A 92 -4.14 4.67 10.98
C TYR A 92 -5.21 5.75 10.99
N TYR A 93 -6.33 5.47 10.32
CA TYR A 93 -7.51 6.34 10.29
C TYR A 93 -8.69 5.72 11.06
N HIS A 94 -8.54 4.44 11.47
CA HIS A 94 -9.50 3.71 12.28
C HIS A 94 -8.79 2.92 13.39
N SER A 95 -9.36 2.92 14.60
CA SER A 95 -8.74 2.34 15.80
C SER A 95 -8.50 0.82 15.73
N MET A 96 -9.31 0.09 14.96
CA MET A 96 -9.23 -1.39 14.82
C MET A 96 -8.41 -1.85 13.61
N ALA A 97 -7.66 -0.96 12.95
CA ALA A 97 -6.94 -1.27 11.72
C ALA A 97 -5.57 -1.94 11.92
N SER A 98 -5.07 -2.03 13.16
CA SER A 98 -3.74 -2.56 13.49
C SER A 98 -3.50 -3.99 13.00
N GLY A 99 -4.53 -4.84 13.01
CA GLY A 99 -4.44 -6.24 12.55
C GLY A 99 -4.45 -6.45 11.03
N LEU A 100 -4.63 -5.39 10.23
CA LEU A 100 -4.81 -5.52 8.77
C LEU A 100 -3.48 -5.52 8.01
N ARG A 101 -2.44 -4.93 8.59
CA ARG A 101 -1.13 -4.67 7.96
C ARG A 101 -0.57 -5.88 7.21
N ALA A 102 -0.38 -7.00 7.90
CA ALA A 102 0.27 -8.19 7.33
C ALA A 102 -0.53 -8.79 6.15
N ARG A 103 -1.85 -8.99 6.36
CA ARG A 103 -2.75 -9.56 5.35
C ARG A 103 -2.84 -8.69 4.09
N VAL A 104 -2.87 -7.37 4.25
CA VAL A 104 -2.90 -6.43 3.12
C VAL A 104 -1.63 -6.55 2.28
N LEU A 105 -0.46 -6.62 2.91
CA LEU A 105 0.82 -6.76 2.22
C LEU A 105 0.96 -8.10 1.50
N GLU A 106 0.43 -9.20 2.07
CA GLU A 106 0.36 -10.50 1.41
C GLU A 106 -0.50 -10.45 0.14
N HIS A 107 -1.72 -9.91 0.23
CA HIS A 107 -2.60 -9.75 -0.93
C HIS A 107 -2.02 -8.82 -2.00
N MET A 108 -1.34 -7.76 -1.58
CA MET A 108 -0.62 -6.87 -2.47
C MET A 108 0.43 -7.63 -3.29
N GLN A 109 1.23 -8.47 -2.62
CA GLN A 109 2.27 -9.25 -3.29
C GLN A 109 1.66 -10.14 -4.37
N ASP A 110 0.69 -10.98 -3.99
CA ASP A 110 0.05 -11.93 -4.88
C ASP A 110 -0.58 -11.25 -6.09
N ALA A 111 -1.30 -10.14 -5.86
CA ALA A 111 -2.00 -9.43 -6.92
C ALA A 111 -1.03 -8.80 -7.91
N LEU A 112 0.01 -8.13 -7.43
CA LEU A 112 1.00 -7.47 -8.30
C LEU A 112 1.84 -8.49 -9.08
N GLU A 113 2.24 -9.60 -8.45
CA GLU A 113 2.95 -10.67 -9.13
C GLU A 113 2.12 -11.28 -10.26
N LYS A 114 0.84 -11.60 -10.01
CA LYS A 114 -0.07 -12.15 -11.03
C LYS A 114 -0.22 -11.20 -12.22
N ARG A 115 -0.44 -9.90 -11.96
CA ARG A 115 -0.61 -8.89 -13.02
C ARG A 115 0.65 -8.67 -13.83
N LEU A 116 1.81 -8.59 -13.18
CA LEU A 116 3.10 -8.41 -13.86
C LEU A 116 3.52 -9.62 -14.68
N ARG A 117 3.10 -10.84 -14.28
CA ARG A 117 3.29 -12.05 -15.10
C ARG A 117 2.38 -12.04 -16.32
N ALA A 118 1.12 -11.61 -16.18
CA ALA A 118 0.16 -11.56 -17.28
C ALA A 118 0.54 -10.54 -18.37
N GLY A 119 1.07 -9.37 -17.99
CA GLY A 119 1.49 -8.32 -18.93
C GLY A 119 2.87 -8.51 -19.58
N ARG A 120 3.46 -9.72 -19.54
CA ARG A 120 4.74 -10.07 -20.20
C ARG A 120 4.57 -10.66 -21.61
N ARG A 121 3.36 -10.57 -22.19
CA ARG A 121 3.06 -11.05 -23.54
C ARG A 121 3.21 -9.93 -24.56
#